data_AF-A0A6N9SI49-F1
#
_entry.id   AF-A0A6N9SI49-F1
#
_cell.length_a   1.000
_cell.length_b   1.000
_cell.length_c   1.000
_cell.angle_alpha   90.00
_cell.angle_beta   90.00
_cell.angle_gamma   90.00
#
_symmetry.space_group_name_H-M   'P 1'
#
loop_
_entity.id
_entity.type
_entity.pdbx_description
1 polymer ?
#
loop_
_entity_poly.entity_id
_entity_poly.type
_entity_poly.pdbx_seq_one_letter_code
_entity_poly.pdbx_strand_id
1 'polypeptide(L)' 'GKQDATERFLTAKVSTAIPASFLWLHNHFTCVIDEMCRR' A
#
# COMPACT_ATOMS: atom_id res chain seq x y z
N GLY A 1 -10.26 -5.37 6.66
CA GLY A 1 -9.18 -6.33 7.00
C GLY A 1 -7.87 -5.99 6.30
N LYS A 2 -7.86 -5.91 4.97
CA LYS A 2 -6.73 -5.40 4.18
C LYS A 2 -7.05 -4.13 3.39
N GLN A 3 -8.32 -3.93 3.04
CA GLN A 3 -8.85 -2.76 2.32
C GLN A 3 -8.37 -1.41 2.88
N ASP A 4 -8.57 -1.11 4.17
CA ASP A 4 -8.07 0.14 4.79
C ASP A 4 -6.55 0.30 4.65
N ALA A 5 -5.77 -0.77 4.83
CA ALA A 5 -4.33 -0.73 4.63
C ALA A 5 -3.96 -0.52 3.15
N THR A 6 -4.72 -1.12 2.22
CA THR A 6 -4.58 -0.93 0.77
C THR A 6 -4.90 0.50 0.37
N GLU A 7 -6.01 1.08 0.83
CA GLU A 7 -6.39 2.47 0.57
C GLU A 7 -5.28 3.42 1.04
N ARG A 8 -4.81 3.24 2.29
CA ARG A 8 -3.71 4.03 2.86
C ARG A 8 -2.40 3.84 2.11
N PHE A 9 -2.07 2.61 1.73
CA PHE A 9 -0.86 2.28 0.95
C PHE A 9 -0.89 2.93 -0.45
N LEU A 10 -2.05 2.92 -1.12
CA LEU A 10 -2.25 3.50 -2.45
C LEU A 10 -2.19 5.03 -2.48
N THR A 11 -2.24 5.71 -1.33
CA THR A 11 -1.98 7.16 -1.28
C THR A 11 -0.55 7.55 -1.64
N ALA A 12 0.37 6.57 -1.69
CA ALA A 12 1.81 6.79 -1.88
C ALA A 12 2.46 7.72 -0.83
N LYS A 13 1.77 7.98 0.30
CA LYS A 13 2.32 8.74 1.42
C LYS A 13 3.19 7.83 2.29
N VAL A 14 4.50 8.07 2.27
CA VAL A 14 5.46 7.37 3.15
C VAL A 14 5.29 7.86 4.58
N SER A 15 5.05 6.93 5.51
CA SER A 15 4.88 7.20 6.94
C SER A 15 5.20 5.98 7.79
N THR A 16 5.76 6.20 8.97
CA THR A 16 6.01 5.14 9.97
C THR A 16 4.71 4.56 10.55
N ALA A 17 3.58 5.26 10.41
CA ALA A 17 2.26 4.75 10.81
C ALA A 17 1.74 3.65 9.86
N ILE A 18 2.28 3.56 8.63
CA ILE A 18 1.88 2.56 7.62
C ILE A 18 3.16 1.88 7.10
N PRO A 19 3.63 0.79 7.73
CA PRO A 19 4.91 0.16 7.36
C PRO A 19 5.02 -0.24 5.88
N ALA A 20 3.91 -0.66 5.26
CA ALA A 20 3.89 -1.00 3.83
C ALA A 20 4.28 0.18 2.92
N SER A 21 4.04 1.43 3.34
CA SER A 21 4.31 2.62 2.52
C SER A 21 5.79 2.79 2.16
N PHE A 22 6.73 2.19 2.92
CA PHE A 22 8.15 2.21 2.58
C PHE A 22 8.49 1.48 1.28
N LEU A 23 7.61 0.58 0.79
CA LEU A 23 7.78 -0.06 -0.51
C LEU A 23 7.78 0.94 -1.68
N TRP A 24 7.20 2.13 -1.49
CA TRP A 24 7.28 3.22 -2.47
C TRP A 24 8.67 3.83 -2.63
N LEU A 25 9.58 3.62 -1.68
CA LEU A 25 10.98 4.01 -1.80
C LEU A 25 11.82 2.99 -2.57
N HIS A 26 11.26 1.82 -2.88
CA HIS A 26 11.99 0.74 -3.54
C HIS A 26 11.83 0.83 -5.06
N ASN A 27 12.95 0.85 -5.78
CA ASN A 27 12.95 0.95 -7.25
C ASN A 27 12.32 -0.27 -7.95
N HIS A 28 12.22 -1.42 -7.27
CA HIS A 28 11.77 -2.68 -7.87
C HIS A 28 10.80 -3.45 -6.97
N PHE A 29 9.52 -3.10 -7.02
CA PHE A 29 8.49 -3.79 -6.24
C PHE A 29 7.23 -4.05 -7.09
N THR A 30 6.53 -5.14 -6.77
CA THR A 30 5.25 -5.49 -7.39
C THR A 30 4.25 -5.82 -6.29
N CYS A 31 3.14 -5.08 -6.26
CA CYS A 31 1.98 -5.37 -5.41
C CYS A 31 0.85 -5.92 -6.27
N VAL A 32 0.34 -7.10 -5.94
CA VAL A 32 -0.89 -7.61 -6.54
C VAL A 32 -2.03 -7.36 -5.55
N ILE A 33 -3.03 -6.60 -5.99
CA ILE A 33 -4.16 -6.18 -5.17
C ILE A 33 -5.42 -6.79 -5.78
N ASP A 34 -6.12 -7.60 -4.98
CA ASP A 34 -7.44 -8.10 -5.32
C ASP A 34 -8.42 -6.93 -5.49
N GLU A 35 -9.28 -6.97 -6.51
CA GLU A 35 -10.29 -5.94 -6.75
C GLU A 35 -11.19 -5.70 -5.52
N MET A 36 -11.48 -6.74 -4.75
CA MET A 36 -12.27 -6.64 -3.52
C MET A 36 -11.60 -5.77 -2.44
N CYS A 37 -10.27 -5.58 -2.52
CA CYS A 37 -9.50 -4.75 -1.59
C CYS A 37 -9.28 -3.31 -2.09
N ARG A 38 -9.76 -2.97 -3.29
CA ARG A 38 -9.59 -1.64 -3.91
C ARG A 38 -10.85 -0.77 -3.86
N ARG A 39 -11.99 -1.34 -3.45
CA ARG A 39 -13.28 -0.65 -3.37
C ARG A 39 -13.42 0.18 -2.11
#